data_AF-A0A9W4G4L8-F1
#
_entry.id   AF-A0A9W4G4L8-F1
#
_cell.length_a   1.000
_cell.length_b   1.000
_cell.length_c   1.000
_cell.angle_alpha   90.00
_cell.angle_beta   90.00
_cell.angle_gamma   90.00
#
_symmetry.space_group_name_H-M   'P 1'
#
loop_
_entity.id
_entity.type
_entity.pdbx_description
1 polymer ?
#
loop_
_entity_poly.entity_id
_entity_poly.type
_entity_poly.pdbx_seq_one_letter_code
_entity_poly.pdbx_strand_id
1 'polypeptide(L)'
;MLNLSSLSVPENITFEQAIEITQTLLDKIEEKQLFEAEIETVIVQLVTTQNGARGFFVTYLTDPRPFCNQPTDAVIQALQKSPEIVSELLVKNIAMSAAMAVYHRRHNNTEMESSSQRVSQRSSNLIQRLNFPQLRSRVQQLFDSAKTGEGTYQEFLDRWGYDAEQQDVIAEVLQPLL
;
A
#
# COMPACT_ATOMS: atom_id res chain seq x y z
N MET A 1 13.82 -29.76 19.83
CA MET A 1 14.04 -28.84 18.70
C MET A 1 12.75 -28.06 18.52
N LEU A 2 12.74 -26.77 18.87
CA LEU A 2 11.58 -25.92 18.62
C LEU A 2 11.47 -25.72 17.10
N ASN A 3 10.34 -26.13 16.54
CA ASN A 3 10.09 -26.11 15.09
C ASN A 3 10.15 -24.66 14.61
N LEU A 4 11.04 -24.37 13.66
CA LEU A 4 11.16 -23.10 12.96
C LEU A 4 9.81 -22.80 12.31
N SER A 5 9.03 -21.96 12.98
CA SER A 5 7.62 -21.73 12.67
C SER A 5 7.57 -20.77 11.48
N SER A 6 7.70 -21.33 10.27
CA SER A 6 7.43 -20.65 9.02
C SER A 6 6.00 -20.13 9.08
N LEU A 7 5.83 -18.81 9.09
CA LEU A 7 4.56 -18.17 8.76
C LEU A 7 4.10 -18.77 7.42
N SER A 8 3.04 -19.59 7.47
CA SER A 8 2.51 -20.24 6.30
C SER A 8 1.32 -19.44 5.80
N VAL A 9 1.38 -19.00 4.54
CA VAL A 9 0.27 -18.34 3.86
C VAL A 9 -0.57 -19.41 3.16
N PRO A 10 -1.86 -19.56 3.48
CA PRO A 10 -2.73 -20.51 2.80
C PRO A 10 -2.98 -20.09 1.34
N GLU A 11 -3.09 -21.05 0.41
CA GLU A 11 -3.33 -20.77 -1.01
C GLU A 11 -4.62 -19.95 -1.25
N ASN A 12 -5.68 -20.24 -0.50
CA ASN A 12 -6.97 -19.54 -0.56
C ASN A 12 -7.13 -18.57 0.62
N ILE A 13 -6.15 -17.69 0.79
CA ILE A 13 -6.14 -16.72 1.89
C ILE A 13 -7.33 -15.74 1.83
N THR A 14 -8.02 -15.56 2.95
CA THR A 14 -9.04 -14.51 3.09
C THR A 14 -8.40 -13.16 3.41
N PHE A 15 -9.15 -12.08 3.25
CA PHE A 15 -8.66 -10.74 3.60
C PHE A 15 -8.29 -10.63 5.08
N GLU A 16 -9.10 -11.22 5.96
CA GLU A 16 -8.90 -11.22 7.42
C GLU A 16 -7.66 -12.02 7.81
N GLN A 17 -7.47 -13.21 7.22
CA GLN A 17 -6.27 -14.01 7.44
C GLN A 17 -5.01 -13.28 6.98
N ALA A 18 -5.08 -12.54 5.88
CA ALA A 18 -3.97 -11.74 5.39
C ALA A 18 -3.61 -10.59 6.34
N ILE A 19 -4.59 -9.99 7.01
CA ILE A 19 -4.34 -9.01 8.08
C ILE A 19 -3.59 -9.67 9.24
N GLU A 20 -4.11 -10.79 9.78
CA GLU A 20 -3.53 -11.49 10.93
C GLU A 20 -2.09 -11.99 10.66
N ILE A 21 -1.87 -12.58 9.49
CA ILE A 21 -0.55 -13.04 9.05
C ILE A 21 0.40 -11.86 8.90
N THR A 22 -0.06 -10.74 8.34
CA THR A 22 0.79 -9.54 8.19
C THR A 22 1.14 -8.93 9.55
N GLN A 23 0.20 -8.91 10.51
CA GLN A 23 0.50 -8.46 11.88
C GLN A 23 1.58 -9.33 12.52
N THR A 24 1.41 -10.65 12.46
CA THR A 24 2.39 -11.61 13.00
C THR A 24 3.75 -11.49 12.31
N LEU A 25 3.77 -11.25 10.99
CA LEU A 25 5.00 -11.00 10.23
C LEU A 25 5.71 -9.75 10.77
N LEU A 26 4.99 -8.64 10.95
CA LEU A 26 5.57 -7.38 11.42
C LEU A 26 6.09 -7.50 12.86
N ASP A 27 5.40 -8.22 13.74
CA ASP A 27 5.86 -8.51 15.10
C ASP A 27 7.19 -9.27 15.08
N LYS A 28 7.29 -10.29 14.23
CA LYS A 28 8.52 -11.08 14.09
C LYS A 28 9.68 -10.30 13.46
N ILE A 29 9.40 -9.36 12.56
CA ILE A 29 10.41 -8.44 12.01
C ILE A 29 10.95 -7.54 13.11
N GLU A 30 10.07 -6.95 13.92
CA GLU A 30 10.44 -6.08 15.04
C GLU A 30 11.29 -6.81 16.09
N GLU A 31 10.91 -8.06 16.40
CA GLU A 31 11.63 -8.95 17.32
C GLU A 31 12.91 -9.56 16.69
N LYS A 32 13.22 -9.26 15.42
CA LYS A 32 14.37 -9.78 14.67
C LYS A 32 14.40 -11.32 14.64
N GLN A 33 13.23 -11.94 14.55
CA GLN A 33 13.06 -13.40 14.53
C GLN A 33 13.05 -14.01 13.12
N LEU A 34 13.12 -13.18 12.08
CA LEU A 34 13.10 -13.61 10.68
C LEU A 34 14.31 -13.09 9.93
N PHE A 35 14.84 -13.92 9.05
CA PHE A 35 15.83 -13.51 8.05
C PHE A 35 15.13 -12.83 6.86
N GLU A 36 15.86 -11.98 6.12
CA GLU A 36 15.35 -11.29 4.92
C GLU A 36 14.68 -12.24 3.91
N ALA A 37 15.26 -13.43 3.69
CA ALA A 37 14.68 -14.42 2.77
C ALA A 37 13.32 -14.98 3.24
N GLU A 38 13.10 -15.09 4.55
CA GLU A 38 11.82 -15.53 5.12
C GLU A 38 10.77 -14.43 4.99
N ILE A 39 11.17 -13.18 5.26
CA ILE A 39 10.33 -11.99 5.07
C ILE A 39 9.88 -11.91 3.60
N GLU A 40 10.84 -12.03 2.66
CA GLU A 40 10.53 -11.99 1.23
C GLU A 40 9.53 -13.10 0.87
N THR A 41 9.79 -14.33 1.29
CA THR A 41 8.94 -15.50 0.98
C THR A 41 7.50 -15.30 1.45
N VAL A 42 7.29 -14.87 2.69
CA VAL A 42 5.94 -14.66 3.24
C VAL A 42 5.21 -13.54 2.49
N ILE A 43 5.89 -12.42 2.22
CA ILE A 43 5.28 -11.30 1.49
C ILE A 43 4.94 -11.71 0.07
N VAL A 44 5.82 -12.44 -0.64
CA VAL A 44 5.53 -12.97 -1.98
C VAL A 44 4.24 -13.77 -1.95
N GLN A 45 4.12 -14.71 -1.02
CA GLN A 45 2.91 -15.54 -0.91
C GLN A 45 1.66 -14.69 -0.63
N LEU A 46 1.73 -13.70 0.27
CA LEU A 46 0.62 -12.77 0.54
C LEU A 46 0.21 -12.01 -0.74
N VAL A 47 1.15 -11.42 -1.46
CA VAL A 47 0.82 -10.50 -2.55
C VAL A 47 0.49 -11.17 -3.89
N THR A 48 0.60 -12.50 -3.97
CA THR A 48 0.20 -13.27 -5.16
C THR A 48 -1.32 -13.29 -5.39
N THR A 49 -2.12 -13.01 -4.37
CA THR A 49 -3.59 -12.97 -4.46
C THR A 49 -4.12 -11.58 -4.12
N GLN A 50 -5.32 -11.25 -4.61
CA GLN A 50 -5.96 -9.96 -4.32
C GLN A 50 -6.28 -9.79 -2.83
N ASN A 51 -6.84 -10.82 -2.18
CA ASN A 51 -7.16 -10.76 -0.75
C ASN A 51 -5.89 -10.63 0.11
N GLY A 52 -4.88 -11.44 -0.21
CA GLY A 52 -3.59 -11.41 0.47
C GLY A 52 -2.89 -10.06 0.35
N ALA A 53 -2.81 -9.51 -0.87
CA ALA A 53 -2.21 -8.21 -1.11
C ALA A 53 -2.97 -7.07 -0.41
N ARG A 54 -4.31 -7.09 -0.43
CA ARG A 54 -5.14 -6.11 0.28
C ARG A 54 -4.91 -6.16 1.79
N GLY A 55 -4.88 -7.35 2.38
CA GLY A 55 -4.61 -7.53 3.81
C GLY A 55 -3.19 -7.09 4.18
N PHE A 56 -2.21 -7.41 3.33
CA PHE A 56 -0.84 -6.93 3.51
C PHE A 56 -0.76 -5.40 3.52
N PHE A 57 -1.28 -4.74 2.48
CA PHE A 57 -1.16 -3.28 2.37
C PHE A 57 -1.94 -2.53 3.45
N VAL A 58 -3.16 -2.99 3.80
CA VAL A 58 -3.94 -2.30 4.84
C VAL A 58 -3.21 -2.36 6.18
N THR A 59 -2.60 -3.48 6.51
CA THR A 59 -1.83 -3.65 7.75
C THR A 59 -0.51 -2.90 7.68
N TYR A 60 0.32 -3.15 6.66
CA TYR A 60 1.67 -2.59 6.54
C TYR A 60 1.67 -1.06 6.47
N LEU A 61 0.76 -0.47 5.69
CA LEU A 61 0.74 0.98 5.46
C LEU A 61 0.18 1.75 6.66
N THR A 62 -0.67 1.12 7.47
CA THR A 62 -1.26 1.77 8.66
C THR A 62 -0.47 1.50 9.94
N ASP A 63 0.44 0.52 9.94
CA ASP A 63 1.13 0.07 11.14
C ASP A 63 1.85 1.24 11.88
N PRO A 64 1.72 1.36 13.22
CA PRO A 64 2.28 2.48 13.95
C PRO A 64 3.82 2.49 13.96
N ARG A 65 4.48 1.35 13.71
CA ARG A 65 5.91 1.17 13.95
C ARG A 65 6.77 1.87 12.90
N PRO A 66 7.88 2.52 13.30
CA PRO A 66 8.69 3.34 12.39
C PRO A 66 9.37 2.57 11.26
N PHE A 67 9.68 1.29 11.43
CA PHE A 67 10.39 0.52 10.40
C PHE A 67 9.56 0.34 9.11
N CYS A 68 8.23 0.45 9.18
CA CYS A 68 7.37 0.47 7.99
C CYS A 68 7.51 1.76 7.16
N ASN A 69 8.19 2.79 7.67
CA ASN A 69 8.49 4.01 6.91
C ASN A 69 9.69 3.83 5.95
N GLN A 70 10.53 2.82 6.22
CA GLN A 70 11.72 2.50 5.42
C GLN A 70 11.67 1.00 5.11
N PRO A 71 11.03 0.61 4.00
CA PRO A 71 10.89 -0.81 3.68
C PRO A 71 12.27 -1.47 3.57
N THR A 72 12.42 -2.73 3.98
CA THR A 72 13.68 -3.45 3.75
C THR A 72 13.81 -3.84 2.27
N ASP A 73 14.96 -4.39 1.89
CA ASP A 73 15.14 -4.91 0.53
C ASP A 73 14.27 -6.15 0.29
N ALA A 74 14.06 -7.02 1.29
CA ALA A 74 13.12 -8.14 1.19
C ALA A 74 11.69 -7.68 0.85
N VAL A 75 11.21 -6.58 1.47
CA VAL A 75 9.89 -6.03 1.16
C VAL A 75 9.81 -5.62 -0.31
N ILE A 76 10.80 -4.88 -0.81
CA ILE A 76 10.79 -4.44 -2.21
C ILE A 76 10.91 -5.61 -3.19
N GLN A 77 11.81 -6.55 -2.93
CA GLN A 77 12.02 -7.72 -3.78
C GLN A 77 10.76 -8.58 -3.85
N ALA A 78 10.04 -8.74 -2.73
CA ALA A 78 8.79 -9.48 -2.69
C ALA A 78 7.68 -8.79 -3.50
N LEU A 79 7.50 -7.48 -3.32
CA LEU A 79 6.48 -6.71 -4.03
C LEU A 79 6.71 -6.71 -5.55
N GLN A 80 7.97 -6.76 -6.01
CA GLN A 80 8.30 -6.88 -7.43
C GLN A 80 7.82 -8.19 -8.07
N LYS A 81 7.52 -9.24 -7.30
CA LYS A 81 7.06 -10.53 -7.84
C LYS A 81 5.60 -10.52 -8.31
N SER A 82 4.81 -9.53 -7.88
CA SER A 82 3.38 -9.42 -8.23
C SER A 82 3.03 -8.04 -8.79
N PRO A 83 3.68 -7.60 -9.89
CA PRO A 83 3.67 -6.22 -10.33
C PRO A 83 2.27 -5.68 -10.66
N GLU A 84 1.37 -6.48 -11.22
CA GLU A 84 0.02 -6.03 -11.57
C GLU A 84 -0.84 -5.72 -10.34
N ILE A 85 -0.91 -6.66 -9.39
CA ILE A 85 -1.70 -6.49 -8.15
C ILE A 85 -1.12 -5.36 -7.30
N VAL A 86 0.21 -5.36 -7.13
CA VAL A 86 0.92 -4.35 -6.33
C VAL A 86 0.73 -2.96 -6.90
N SER A 87 0.86 -2.79 -8.23
CA SER A 87 0.70 -1.47 -8.83
C SER A 87 -0.69 -0.91 -8.63
N GLU A 88 -1.71 -1.72 -8.88
CA GLU A 88 -3.11 -1.33 -8.77
C GLU A 88 -3.47 -0.90 -7.33
N LEU A 89 -3.02 -1.66 -6.34
CA LEU A 89 -3.31 -1.37 -4.94
C LEU A 89 -2.54 -0.15 -4.44
N LEU A 90 -1.27 0.03 -4.81
CA LEU A 90 -0.47 1.17 -4.37
C LEU A 90 -1.03 2.51 -4.87
N VAL A 91 -1.38 2.62 -6.15
CA VAL A 91 -1.92 3.87 -6.70
C VAL A 91 -3.28 4.21 -6.09
N LYS A 92 -4.14 3.20 -5.88
CA LYS A 92 -5.43 3.38 -5.19
C LYS A 92 -5.24 3.78 -3.73
N ASN A 93 -4.26 3.20 -3.03
CA ASN A 93 -3.96 3.57 -1.65
C ASN A 93 -3.49 5.02 -1.53
N ILE A 94 -2.69 5.53 -2.49
CA ILE A 94 -2.37 6.97 -2.56
C ILE A 94 -3.65 7.78 -2.72
N ALA A 95 -4.48 7.49 -3.72
CA ALA A 95 -5.67 8.28 -3.98
C ALA A 95 -6.60 8.35 -2.76
N MET A 96 -6.91 7.18 -2.19
CA MET A 96 -7.81 7.08 -1.04
C MET A 96 -7.25 7.81 0.18
N SER A 97 -5.97 7.61 0.51
CA SER A 97 -5.38 8.21 1.70
C SER A 97 -5.13 9.71 1.56
N ALA A 98 -4.72 10.19 0.38
CA ALA A 98 -4.58 11.62 0.10
C ALA A 98 -5.93 12.35 0.22
N ALA A 99 -6.98 11.81 -0.38
CA ALA A 99 -8.33 12.37 -0.27
C ALA A 99 -8.88 12.33 1.16
N MET A 100 -8.62 11.25 1.92
CA MET A 100 -9.08 11.12 3.30
C MET A 100 -8.34 12.06 4.25
N ALA A 101 -7.06 12.37 4.00
CA ALA A 101 -6.35 13.39 4.77
C ALA A 101 -7.07 14.75 4.69
N VAL A 102 -7.49 15.16 3.49
CA VAL A 102 -8.29 16.38 3.29
C VAL A 102 -9.61 16.32 4.05
N TYR A 103 -10.34 15.20 3.93
CA TYR A 103 -11.60 15.00 4.64
C TYR A 103 -11.42 15.15 6.16
N HIS A 104 -10.45 14.45 6.75
CA HIS A 104 -10.22 14.48 8.19
C HIS A 104 -9.77 15.85 8.68
N ARG A 105 -8.92 16.55 7.90
CA ARG A 105 -8.51 17.94 8.17
C ARG A 105 -9.72 18.88 8.24
N ARG A 106 -10.63 18.80 7.27
CA ARG A 106 -11.88 19.61 7.25
C ARG A 106 -12.78 19.35 8.46
N HIS A 107 -12.69 18.16 9.04
CA HIS A 107 -13.46 17.75 10.23
C HIS A 107 -12.68 17.92 11.54
N ASN A 108 -11.52 18.57 11.52
CA ASN A 108 -10.64 18.75 12.69
C ASN A 108 -10.26 17.41 13.38
N ASN A 109 -10.20 16.32 12.62
CA ASN A 109 -9.78 15.01 13.13
C ASN A 109 -8.29 14.78 12.82
N THR A 110 -7.43 15.43 13.60
CA THR A 110 -5.98 15.45 13.38
C THR A 110 -5.34 14.06 13.47
N GLU A 111 -5.87 13.17 14.31
CA GLU A 111 -5.38 11.80 14.43
C GLU A 111 -5.59 11.02 13.12
N MET A 112 -6.80 11.07 12.57
CA MET A 112 -7.12 10.38 11.33
C MET A 112 -6.49 11.05 10.10
N GLU A 113 -6.30 12.37 10.14
CA GLU A 113 -5.50 13.10 9.15
C GLU A 113 -4.06 12.56 9.12
N SER A 114 -3.40 12.48 10.28
CA SER A 114 -2.03 11.96 10.39
C SER A 114 -1.93 10.49 9.95
N SER A 115 -2.92 9.67 10.31
CA SER A 115 -3.00 8.28 9.84
C SER A 115 -3.09 8.20 8.31
N SER A 116 -3.92 9.04 7.69
CA SER A 116 -4.07 9.09 6.23
C SER A 116 -2.81 9.59 5.54
N GLN A 117 -2.17 10.63 6.08
CA GLN A 117 -0.89 11.15 5.57
C GLN A 117 0.21 10.08 5.63
N ARG A 118 0.27 9.27 6.70
CA ARG A 118 1.21 8.16 6.83
C ARG A 118 1.04 7.13 5.72
N VAL A 119 -0.20 6.70 5.46
CA VAL A 119 -0.50 5.73 4.39
C VAL A 119 -0.09 6.30 3.03
N SER A 120 -0.41 7.56 2.76
CA SER A 120 -0.03 8.24 1.52
C SER A 120 1.49 8.27 1.35
N GLN A 121 2.22 8.72 2.38
CA GLN A 121 3.68 8.82 2.33
C GLN A 121 4.38 7.46 2.19
N ARG A 122 3.91 6.42 2.89
CA ARG A 122 4.46 5.06 2.74
C ARG A 122 4.18 4.48 1.37
N SER A 123 2.98 4.71 0.84
CA SER A 123 2.64 4.29 -0.52
C SER A 123 3.55 4.96 -1.54
N SER A 124 3.75 6.29 -1.44
CA SER A 124 4.69 7.02 -2.29
C SER A 124 6.13 6.51 -2.17
N ASN A 125 6.60 6.23 -0.95
CA ASN A 125 7.95 5.66 -0.75
C ASN A 125 8.11 4.30 -1.45
N LEU A 126 7.11 3.42 -1.32
CA LEU A 126 7.11 2.14 -2.03
C LEU A 126 7.12 2.35 -3.54
N ILE A 127 6.29 3.26 -4.08
CA ILE A 127 6.26 3.54 -5.52
C ILE A 127 7.62 4.05 -6.03
N GLN A 128 8.27 4.97 -5.32
CA GLN A 128 9.58 5.49 -5.72
C GLN A 128 10.65 4.40 -5.78
N ARG A 129 10.56 3.39 -4.91
CA ARG A 129 11.51 2.28 -4.88
C ARG A 129 11.17 1.15 -5.85
N LEU A 130 9.90 0.99 -6.19
CA LEU A 130 9.43 -0.03 -7.13
C LEU A 130 9.58 0.50 -8.57
N ASN A 131 10.66 0.09 -9.23
CA ASN A 131 10.98 0.58 -10.57
C ASN A 131 10.56 -0.41 -11.67
N PHE A 132 9.26 -0.55 -11.93
CA PHE A 132 8.78 -1.32 -13.08
C PHE A 132 7.69 -0.60 -13.90
N PRO A 133 7.63 -0.81 -15.23
CA PRO A 133 6.83 0.02 -16.14
C PRO A 133 5.33 0.08 -15.83
N GLN A 134 4.75 -1.02 -15.36
CA GLN A 134 3.33 -1.14 -15.03
C GLN A 134 2.89 -0.15 -13.97
N LEU A 135 3.76 0.08 -12.97
CA LEU A 135 3.48 1.00 -11.88
C LEU A 135 3.53 2.43 -12.37
N ARG A 136 4.57 2.80 -13.13
CA ARG A 136 4.69 4.15 -13.73
C ARG A 136 3.48 4.48 -14.61
N SER A 137 3.06 3.54 -15.45
CA SER A 137 1.87 3.72 -16.30
C SER A 137 0.61 3.99 -15.48
N ARG A 138 0.43 3.29 -14.35
CA ARG A 138 -0.74 3.46 -13.49
C ARG A 138 -0.70 4.77 -12.70
N VAL A 139 0.48 5.19 -12.25
CA VAL A 139 0.67 6.51 -11.63
C VAL A 139 0.27 7.61 -12.61
N GLN A 140 0.76 7.55 -13.86
CA GLN A 140 0.40 8.51 -14.90
C GLN A 140 -1.11 8.51 -15.18
N GLN A 141 -1.71 7.33 -15.37
CA GLN A 141 -3.14 7.20 -15.64
C GLN A 141 -4.01 7.77 -14.51
N LEU A 142 -3.65 7.53 -13.25
CA LEU A 142 -4.38 8.07 -12.11
C LEU A 142 -4.16 9.59 -11.98
N PHE A 143 -2.95 10.08 -12.23
CA PHE A 143 -2.64 11.51 -12.25
C PHE A 143 -3.49 12.24 -13.31
N ASP A 144 -3.54 11.72 -14.54
CA ASP A 144 -4.32 12.30 -15.63
C ASP A 144 -5.81 12.32 -15.28
N SER A 145 -6.33 11.23 -14.72
CA SER A 145 -7.73 11.18 -14.29
C SER A 145 -8.05 12.12 -13.14
N ALA A 146 -7.16 12.27 -12.16
CA ALA A 146 -7.36 13.23 -11.07
C ALA A 146 -7.26 14.68 -11.55
N LYS A 147 -6.50 14.98 -12.60
CA LYS A 147 -6.39 16.35 -13.14
C LYS A 147 -7.48 16.75 -14.12
N THR A 148 -8.00 15.79 -14.88
CA THR A 148 -8.96 16.07 -15.96
C THR A 148 -10.40 15.68 -15.60
N GLY A 149 -10.57 14.79 -14.62
CA GLY A 149 -11.84 14.13 -14.35
C GLY A 149 -12.19 13.03 -15.36
N GLU A 150 -11.29 12.68 -16.29
CA GLU A 150 -11.54 11.71 -17.36
C GLU A 150 -10.46 10.61 -17.42
N GLY A 151 -10.75 9.50 -18.09
CA GLY A 151 -9.76 8.46 -18.39
C GLY A 151 -9.81 7.24 -17.47
N THR A 152 -8.70 6.53 -17.35
CA THR A 152 -8.67 5.14 -16.83
C THR A 152 -9.21 5.01 -15.40
N TYR A 153 -8.98 6.00 -14.54
CA TYR A 153 -9.42 5.96 -13.14
C TYR A 153 -10.68 6.80 -12.87
N GLN A 154 -11.35 7.33 -13.89
CA GLN A 154 -12.57 8.13 -13.73
C GLN A 154 -13.63 7.40 -12.89
N GLU A 155 -14.02 6.18 -13.29
CA GLU A 155 -15.03 5.41 -12.55
C GLU A 155 -14.64 5.15 -11.09
N PHE A 156 -13.33 4.98 -10.83
CA PHE A 156 -12.83 4.81 -9.47
C PHE A 156 -12.98 6.10 -8.66
N LEU A 157 -12.57 7.24 -9.19
CA LEU A 157 -12.68 8.55 -8.52
C LEU A 157 -14.16 8.93 -8.29
N ASP A 158 -15.01 8.72 -9.29
CA ASP A 158 -16.45 8.99 -9.24
C ASP A 158 -17.16 8.12 -8.21
N ARG A 159 -16.82 6.83 -8.16
CA ARG A 159 -17.40 5.90 -7.18
C ARG A 159 -17.17 6.33 -5.74
N TRP A 160 -16.03 6.95 -5.45
CA TRP A 160 -15.72 7.47 -4.12
C TRP A 160 -16.24 8.88 -3.89
N GLY A 161 -16.65 9.59 -4.94
CA GLY A 161 -17.23 10.93 -4.84
C GLY A 161 -16.22 11.99 -4.40
N TYR A 162 -14.96 11.88 -4.79
CA TYR A 162 -13.93 12.85 -4.42
C TYR A 162 -14.20 14.21 -5.08
N ASP A 163 -14.23 15.26 -4.26
CA ASP A 163 -14.38 16.62 -4.75
C ASP A 163 -13.09 17.21 -5.35
N ALA A 164 -13.19 18.42 -5.91
CA ALA A 164 -12.09 19.08 -6.61
C ALA A 164 -10.81 19.22 -5.75
N GLU A 165 -10.94 19.60 -4.48
CA GLU A 165 -9.75 19.74 -3.61
C GLU A 165 -9.14 18.37 -3.28
N GLN A 166 -9.97 17.34 -3.08
CA GLN A 166 -9.46 15.98 -2.90
C GLN A 166 -8.73 15.48 -4.15
N GLN A 167 -9.28 15.70 -5.34
CA GLN A 167 -8.63 15.32 -6.61
C GLN A 167 -7.34 16.10 -6.86
N ASP A 168 -7.31 17.40 -6.53
CA ASP A 168 -6.10 18.20 -6.62
C ASP A 168 -4.98 17.66 -5.73
N VAL A 169 -5.28 17.33 -4.47
CA VAL A 169 -4.30 16.75 -3.54
C VAL A 169 -3.85 15.37 -3.99
N ILE A 170 -4.73 14.54 -4.57
CA ILE A 170 -4.34 13.27 -5.19
C ILE A 170 -3.29 13.52 -6.28
N ALA A 171 -3.56 14.46 -7.20
CA ALA A 171 -2.65 14.76 -8.30
C ALA A 171 -1.32 15.35 -7.82
N GLU A 172 -1.34 16.22 -6.79
CA GLU A 172 -0.13 16.77 -6.18
C GLU A 172 0.77 15.69 -5.59
N VAL A 173 0.20 14.68 -4.90
CA VAL A 173 0.98 13.56 -4.34
C VAL A 173 1.56 12.66 -5.44
N LEU A 174 0.86 12.50 -6.56
CA LEU A 174 1.31 11.66 -7.67
C LEU A 174 2.34 12.36 -8.57
N GLN A 175 2.30 13.68 -8.71
CA GLN A 175 3.19 14.45 -9.57
C GLN A 175 4.70 14.14 -9.40
N PRO A 176 5.27 14.04 -8.18
CA PRO A 176 6.68 13.71 -8.01
C PRO A 176 7.00 12.22 -8.28
N LEU A 177 6.01 11.39 -8.60
CA LEU A 177 6.15 9.95 -8.86
C LEU A 177 6.10 9.60 -10.35
N LEU A 178 5.91 10.60 -11.23
CA LEU A 178 5.87 10.46 -12.68
C LEU A 178 7.26 10.20 -13.28
#